data_AF-U1JN41-F1
#
_entry.id   AF-U1JN41-F1
#
_cell.length_a   1.000
_cell.length_b   1.000
_cell.length_c   1.000
_cell.angle_alpha   90.00
_cell.angle_beta   90.00
_cell.angle_gamma   90.00
#
_symmetry.space_group_name_H-M   'P 1'
#
loop_
_entity.id
_entity.type
_entity.pdbx_description
1 polymer ?
#
loop_
_entity_poly.entity_id
_entity_poly.type
_entity_poly.pdbx_seq_one_letter_code
_entity_poly.pdbx_strand_id
1 'polypeptide(L)'
;MQQDEVMKSKVLSKLKHVGGQRYVESHGLYYDDFEVGDVIEHKPGRTVTEVDNIWQSLINMNTHPLHIDSEYAESTEFGKPLVSSLVTFSIIGGLSLAATSARAIANLGWKNVQLLSPVFIGDTLYAESKILSKRLSNSRPGQGIVTVETKGLKNSSDIVLIWERSFLVPVEPQSILDALL
;
A
#
# COMPACT_ATOMS: atom_id res chain seq x y z
N MET A 1 36.67 4.78 3.38
CA MET A 1 35.87 5.81 4.07
C MET A 1 34.90 6.34 3.03
N GLN A 2 33.75 5.67 2.89
CA GLN A 2 32.70 6.06 1.95
C GLN A 2 32.02 7.30 2.52
N GLN A 3 31.90 8.34 1.70
CA GLN A 3 31.11 9.52 2.04
C GLN A 3 29.66 9.09 2.18
N ASP A 4 29.06 9.34 3.34
CA ASP A 4 27.62 9.22 3.52
C ASP A 4 26.95 10.21 2.57
N GLU A 5 26.41 9.69 1.47
CA GLU A 5 25.59 10.45 0.54
C GLU A 5 24.36 10.92 1.33
N VAL A 6 24.19 12.24 1.46
CA VAL A 6 23.06 12.82 2.19
C VAL A 6 21.79 12.48 1.44
N MET A 7 21.11 11.39 1.86
CA MET A 7 19.85 10.96 1.29
C MET A 7 18.82 12.09 1.42
N LYS A 8 18.21 12.48 0.30
CA LYS A 8 17.26 13.60 0.26
C LYS A 8 15.92 13.18 0.85
N SER A 9 15.30 14.09 1.60
CA SER A 9 13.91 13.92 2.03
C SER A 9 12.96 13.97 0.83
N LYS A 10 11.96 13.09 0.85
CA LYS A 10 10.92 13.01 -0.19
C LYS A 10 9.65 13.64 0.33
N VAL A 11 9.13 14.64 -0.40
CA VAL A 11 7.94 15.39 0.02
C VAL A 11 6.70 14.72 -0.53
N LEU A 12 5.99 14.01 0.35
CA LEU A 12 4.78 13.26 0.00
C LEU A 12 3.55 14.14 -0.20
N SER A 13 3.38 15.15 0.65
CA SER A 13 2.25 16.08 0.60
C SER A 13 2.75 17.50 0.77
N LYS A 14 2.26 18.43 -0.06
CA LYS A 14 2.56 19.86 0.07
C LYS A 14 1.40 20.75 -0.38
N LEU A 15 1.28 21.93 0.23
CA LEU A 15 0.39 22.99 -0.20
C LEU A 15 1.06 23.83 -1.30
N LYS A 16 0.47 23.85 -2.50
CA LYS A 16 0.93 24.67 -3.62
C LYS A 16 0.11 25.96 -3.66
N HIS A 17 0.78 27.11 -3.67
CA HIS A 17 0.13 28.42 -3.78
C HIS A 17 -0.51 28.60 -5.16
N VAL A 18 -1.73 29.12 -5.20
CA VAL A 18 -2.50 29.34 -6.45
C VAL A 18 -3.03 30.77 -6.58
N GLY A 19 -2.44 31.71 -5.85
CA GLY A 19 -2.82 33.13 -5.86
C GLY A 19 -3.52 33.60 -4.58
N GLY A 20 -3.31 34.86 -4.20
CA GLY A 20 -3.86 35.43 -2.96
C GLY A 20 -3.37 34.69 -1.71
N GLN A 21 -4.26 34.38 -0.77
CA GLN A 21 -3.99 33.51 0.38
C GLN A 21 -4.60 32.10 0.17
N ARG A 22 -4.49 31.57 -1.06
CA ARG A 22 -5.08 30.26 -1.43
C ARG A 22 -4.00 29.25 -1.82
N TYR A 23 -4.22 28.02 -1.39
CA TYR A 23 -3.36 26.88 -1.67
C TYR A 23 -4.20 25.68 -2.09
N VAL A 24 -3.60 24.80 -2.89
CA VAL A 24 -4.16 23.48 -3.23
C VAL A 24 -3.24 22.40 -2.68
N GLU A 25 -3.82 21.31 -2.20
CA GLU A 25 -3.05 20.15 -1.77
C GLU A 25 -2.44 19.44 -2.98
N SER A 26 -1.27 18.84 -2.80
CA SER A 26 -0.62 18.04 -3.82
C SER A 26 0.01 16.82 -3.16
N HIS A 27 -0.44 15.64 -3.58
CA HIS A 27 -0.13 14.36 -2.94
C HIS A 27 0.70 13.46 -3.85
N GLY A 28 1.49 12.59 -3.23
CA GLY A 28 2.23 11.51 -3.87
C GLY A 28 3.55 11.94 -4.53
N LEU A 29 4.21 10.92 -5.11
CA LEU A 29 5.52 11.00 -5.73
C LEU A 29 5.41 10.91 -7.26
N TYR A 30 6.27 11.62 -7.98
CA TYR A 30 6.48 11.45 -9.42
C TYR A 30 7.49 10.34 -9.69
N TYR A 31 7.62 9.93 -10.95
CA TYR A 31 8.54 8.87 -11.35
C TYR A 31 9.96 9.09 -10.83
N ASP A 32 10.48 10.31 -10.91
CA ASP A 32 11.86 10.63 -10.54
C ASP A 32 12.11 10.64 -9.03
N ASP A 33 11.06 10.76 -8.21
CA ASP A 33 11.18 10.69 -6.76
C ASP A 33 11.45 9.25 -6.27
N PHE A 34 11.18 8.22 -7.08
CA PHE A 34 11.44 6.82 -6.72
C PHE A 34 12.88 6.42 -7.02
N GLU A 35 13.59 5.84 -6.04
CA GLU A 35 14.93 5.29 -6.22
C GLU A 35 14.92 3.78 -5.91
N VAL A 36 15.58 3.00 -6.77
CA VAL A 36 15.64 1.54 -6.58
C VAL A 36 16.45 1.23 -5.33
N GLY A 37 15.91 0.37 -4.47
CA GLY A 37 16.51 0.01 -3.19
C GLY A 37 15.91 0.75 -2.00
N ASP A 38 15.20 1.87 -2.21
CA ASP A 38 14.49 2.56 -1.14
C ASP A 38 13.51 1.62 -0.43
N VAL A 39 13.45 1.79 0.88
CA VAL A 39 12.47 1.15 1.74
C VAL A 39 11.64 2.25 2.41
N ILE A 40 10.33 2.18 2.22
CA ILE A 40 9.37 3.13 2.76
C ILE A 40 8.57 2.44 3.86
N GLU A 41 8.74 2.88 5.09
CA GLU A 41 7.90 2.47 6.20
C GLU A 41 6.59 3.28 6.22
N HIS A 42 5.45 2.60 6.24
CA HIS A 42 4.14 3.26 6.23
C HIS A 42 3.59 3.36 7.66
N LYS A 43 3.27 4.58 8.07
CA LYS A 43 2.71 4.90 9.39
C LYS A 43 1.43 5.75 9.24
N PRO A 44 0.50 5.70 10.20
CA PRO A 44 0.47 4.83 11.38
C PRO A 44 0.12 3.37 11.01
N GLY A 45 0.24 2.46 11.98
CA GLY A 45 -0.37 1.13 11.85
C GLY A 45 -1.89 1.20 12.03
N ARG A 46 -2.59 0.12 11.67
CA ARG A 46 -4.05 0.01 11.79
C ARG A 46 -4.44 -1.30 12.47
N THR A 47 -5.13 -1.21 13.60
CA THR A 47 -5.69 -2.36 14.29
C THR A 47 -6.87 -2.95 13.50
N VAL A 48 -6.87 -4.27 13.35
CA VAL A 48 -7.95 -5.02 12.71
C VAL A 48 -9.07 -5.22 13.72
N THR A 49 -10.28 -4.88 13.31
CA THR A 49 -11.49 -5.01 14.12
C THR A 49 -12.40 -6.09 13.54
N GLU A 50 -13.34 -6.56 14.35
CA GLU A 50 -14.39 -7.48 13.87
C GLU A 50 -15.20 -6.88 12.72
N VAL A 51 -15.47 -5.58 12.80
CA VAL A 51 -16.20 -4.81 11.77
C VAL A 51 -15.51 -4.95 10.42
N ASP A 52 -14.19 -4.83 10.36
CA ASP A 52 -13.43 -4.98 9.11
C ASP A 52 -13.70 -6.34 8.46
N ASN A 53 -13.64 -7.41 9.25
CA ASN A 53 -13.77 -8.76 8.75
C ASN A 53 -15.20 -9.07 8.29
N ILE A 54 -16.21 -8.68 9.07
CA ILE A 54 -17.63 -8.90 8.73
C ILE A 54 -18.01 -8.09 7.48
N TRP A 55 -17.73 -6.79 7.46
CA TRP A 55 -18.13 -5.92 6.34
C TRP A 55 -17.50 -6.37 5.04
N GLN A 56 -16.22 -6.70 5.09
CA GLN A 56 -15.51 -7.07 3.88
C GLN A 56 -15.87 -8.49 3.41
N SER A 57 -16.19 -9.40 4.33
CA SER A 57 -16.72 -10.72 3.95
C SER A 57 -18.09 -10.58 3.29
N LEU A 58 -18.96 -9.68 3.78
CA LEU A 58 -20.25 -9.37 3.18
C LEU A 58 -20.11 -8.76 1.77
N ILE A 59 -19.35 -7.67 1.62
CA ILE A 59 -19.24 -6.93 0.35
C ILE A 59 -18.57 -7.77 -0.74
N ASN A 60 -17.59 -8.62 -0.37
CA ASN A 60 -16.93 -9.50 -1.32
C ASN A 60 -17.67 -10.83 -1.56
N MET A 61 -18.81 -11.04 -0.90
CA MET A 61 -19.52 -12.33 -0.91
C MET A 61 -18.63 -13.51 -0.48
N ASN A 62 -17.68 -13.27 0.43
CA ASN A 62 -16.86 -14.33 1.01
C ASN A 62 -17.65 -15.00 2.15
N THR A 63 -18.37 -16.07 1.83
CA THR A 63 -19.23 -16.81 2.77
C THR A 63 -18.51 -17.96 3.49
N HIS A 64 -17.18 -18.03 3.41
CA HIS A 64 -16.45 -19.12 4.05
C HIS A 64 -16.54 -19.03 5.58
N PRO A 65 -17.03 -20.08 6.28
CA PRO A 65 -17.37 -20.00 7.71
C PRO A 65 -16.16 -19.71 8.61
N LEU A 66 -14.95 -20.10 8.20
CA LEU A 66 -13.69 -19.75 8.87
C LEU A 66 -13.55 -18.26 9.24
N HIS A 67 -14.19 -17.36 8.49
CA HIS A 67 -14.11 -15.91 8.73
C HIS A 67 -15.31 -15.32 9.47
N ILE A 68 -16.44 -16.02 9.55
CA ILE A 68 -17.74 -15.42 9.95
C ILE A 68 -18.54 -16.28 10.94
N ASP A 69 -18.07 -17.49 11.26
CA ASP A 69 -18.75 -18.42 12.15
C ASP A 69 -17.77 -18.87 13.26
N SER A 70 -18.00 -18.36 14.47
CA SER A 70 -17.17 -18.70 15.63
C SER A 70 -17.31 -20.16 16.05
N GLU A 71 -18.50 -20.75 15.95
CA GLU A 71 -18.74 -22.16 16.30
C GLU A 71 -17.97 -23.08 15.34
N TYR A 72 -18.04 -22.78 14.03
CA TYR A 72 -17.24 -23.49 13.04
C TYR A 72 -15.74 -23.33 13.34
N ALA A 73 -15.29 -22.11 13.65
CA ALA A 73 -13.88 -21.82 13.86
C ALA A 73 -13.27 -22.52 15.08
N GLU A 74 -14.06 -22.82 16.13
CA GLU A 74 -13.61 -23.61 17.28
C GLU A 74 -13.14 -25.02 16.89
N SER A 75 -13.71 -25.58 15.82
CA SER A 75 -13.31 -26.90 15.29
C SER A 75 -12.06 -26.88 14.41
N THR A 76 -11.51 -25.69 14.12
CA THR A 76 -10.33 -25.50 13.27
C THR A 76 -9.05 -25.37 14.11
N GLU A 77 -7.88 -25.50 13.48
CA GLU A 77 -6.58 -25.31 14.16
C GLU A 77 -6.41 -23.91 14.77
N PHE A 78 -7.21 -22.93 14.33
CA PHE A 78 -7.13 -21.55 14.81
C PHE A 78 -7.96 -21.30 16.07
N GLY A 79 -8.99 -22.12 16.33
CA GLY A 79 -9.87 -22.02 17.51
C GLY A 79 -10.71 -20.75 17.62
N LYS A 80 -10.67 -19.87 16.61
CA LYS A 80 -11.43 -18.61 16.52
C LYS A 80 -11.45 -18.10 15.08
N PRO A 81 -12.38 -17.21 14.70
CA PRO A 81 -12.45 -16.69 13.34
C PRO A 81 -11.14 -16.09 12.87
N LEU A 82 -10.67 -16.57 11.72
CA LEU A 82 -9.49 -16.02 11.04
C LEU A 82 -9.91 -14.78 10.25
N VAL A 83 -9.13 -13.72 10.27
CA VAL A 83 -9.39 -12.55 9.42
C VAL A 83 -9.15 -12.94 7.96
N SER A 84 -10.11 -12.63 7.09
CA SER A 84 -10.02 -12.86 5.66
C SER A 84 -8.77 -12.23 5.07
N SER A 85 -8.08 -12.96 4.20
CA SER A 85 -6.89 -12.44 3.51
C SER A 85 -7.20 -11.20 2.66
N LEU A 86 -8.44 -11.06 2.17
CA LEU A 86 -8.89 -9.87 1.44
C LEU A 86 -8.91 -8.62 2.34
N VAL A 87 -9.21 -8.77 3.63
CA VAL A 87 -9.13 -7.69 4.62
C VAL A 87 -7.70 -7.29 4.86
N THR A 88 -6.86 -8.29 5.11
CA THR A 88 -5.42 -8.09 5.31
C THR A 88 -4.79 -7.37 4.11
N PHE A 89 -5.10 -7.82 2.89
CA PHE A 89 -4.64 -7.20 1.65
C PHE A 89 -5.11 -5.76 1.50
N SER A 90 -6.37 -5.48 1.82
CA SER A 90 -6.96 -4.14 1.69
C SER A 90 -6.36 -3.15 2.68
N ILE A 91 -6.17 -3.56 3.93
CA ILE A 91 -5.56 -2.71 4.96
C ILE A 91 -4.12 -2.38 4.59
N ILE A 92 -3.28 -3.39 4.33
CA ILE A 92 -1.85 -3.19 4.01
C ILE A 92 -1.70 -2.40 2.70
N GLY A 93 -2.54 -2.70 1.70
CA GLY A 93 -2.55 -1.98 0.43
C GLY A 93 -2.88 -0.50 0.63
N GLY A 94 -3.94 -0.22 1.41
CA GLY A 94 -4.34 1.13 1.77
C GLY A 94 -3.26 1.91 2.51
N LEU A 95 -2.59 1.29 3.48
CA LEU A 95 -1.47 1.90 4.22
C LEU A 95 -0.34 2.34 3.29
N SER A 96 -0.04 1.55 2.24
CA SER A 96 1.06 1.86 1.31
C SER A 96 0.73 2.92 0.26
N LEU A 97 -0.55 3.28 0.11
CA LEU A 97 -1.03 3.98 -1.09
C LEU A 97 -0.44 5.38 -1.24
N ALA A 98 -0.43 6.15 -0.15
CA ALA A 98 0.03 7.54 -0.15
C ALA A 98 1.45 7.67 -0.75
N ALA A 99 2.38 6.85 -0.25
CA ALA A 99 3.79 6.90 -0.60
C ALA A 99 4.16 6.19 -1.91
N THR A 100 3.26 5.38 -2.46
CA THR A 100 3.54 4.59 -3.66
C THR A 100 2.69 5.02 -4.84
N SER A 101 1.39 4.78 -4.78
CA SER A 101 0.50 4.89 -5.94
C SER A 101 -0.52 6.03 -5.85
N ALA A 102 -0.32 7.03 -4.98
CA ALA A 102 -1.21 8.20 -4.91
C ALA A 102 -1.28 8.97 -6.24
N ARG A 103 -0.20 8.97 -7.03
CA ARG A 103 -0.16 9.49 -8.41
C ARG A 103 -0.24 8.40 -9.49
N ALA A 104 -0.57 7.17 -9.11
CA ALA A 104 -0.63 6.11 -10.11
C ALA A 104 -1.79 6.37 -11.08
N ILE A 105 -1.46 6.41 -12.36
CA ILE A 105 -2.42 6.47 -13.46
C ILE A 105 -3.12 5.12 -13.62
N ALA A 106 -2.39 4.03 -13.40
CA ALA A 106 -2.92 2.68 -13.47
C ALA A 106 -2.12 1.73 -12.58
N ASN A 107 -2.82 0.82 -11.92
CA ASN A 107 -2.20 -0.37 -11.34
C ASN A 107 -2.12 -1.45 -12.43
N LEU A 108 -0.91 -1.93 -12.73
CA LEU A 108 -0.68 -2.81 -13.88
C LEU A 108 -0.79 -4.29 -13.52
N GLY A 109 -0.64 -4.63 -12.24
CA GLY A 109 -0.83 -5.98 -11.75
C GLY A 109 -0.07 -6.26 -10.46
N TRP A 110 -0.33 -7.44 -9.93
CA TRP A 110 0.32 -8.00 -8.76
C TRP A 110 1.02 -9.32 -9.13
N LYS A 111 2.11 -9.62 -8.42
CA LYS A 111 2.88 -10.86 -8.53
C LYS A 111 3.29 -11.34 -7.14
N ASN A 112 3.68 -12.61 -7.04
CA ASN A 112 4.32 -13.17 -5.85
C ASN A 112 3.55 -12.89 -4.54
N VAL A 113 2.21 -12.98 -4.59
CA VAL A 113 1.36 -12.78 -3.42
C VAL A 113 1.49 -14.01 -2.51
N GLN A 114 1.97 -13.82 -1.28
CA GLN A 114 2.09 -14.92 -0.30
C GLN A 114 1.46 -14.51 1.03
N LEU A 115 0.64 -15.41 1.58
CA LEU A 115 0.00 -15.29 2.89
C LEU A 115 0.81 -16.13 3.88
N LEU A 116 1.59 -15.47 4.73
CA LEU A 116 2.65 -16.12 5.51
C LEU A 116 2.27 -16.37 6.97
N SER A 117 1.30 -15.64 7.50
CA SER A 117 0.85 -15.79 8.88
C SER A 117 -0.61 -15.39 9.05
N PRO A 118 -1.37 -16.09 9.91
CA PRO A 118 -2.75 -15.73 10.19
C PRO A 118 -2.84 -14.36 10.87
N VAL A 119 -3.91 -13.64 10.57
CA VAL A 119 -4.28 -12.36 11.19
C VAL A 119 -5.57 -12.56 11.98
N PHE A 120 -5.63 -11.99 13.17
CA PHE A 120 -6.79 -12.06 14.04
C PHE A 120 -7.29 -10.67 14.41
N ILE A 121 -8.55 -10.60 14.88
CA ILE A 121 -9.11 -9.39 15.47
C ILE A 121 -8.20 -8.95 16.64
N GLY A 122 -7.88 -7.66 16.69
CA GLY A 122 -6.96 -7.07 17.67
C GLY A 122 -5.51 -6.95 17.20
N ASP A 123 -5.09 -7.66 16.15
CA ASP A 123 -3.76 -7.46 15.56
C ASP A 123 -3.65 -6.05 14.95
N THR A 124 -2.48 -5.42 15.08
CA THR A 124 -2.19 -4.14 14.43
C THR A 124 -1.29 -4.35 13.23
N LEU A 125 -1.79 -4.00 12.05
CA LEU A 125 -1.07 -4.15 10.79
C LEU A 125 -0.27 -2.89 10.46
N TYR A 126 0.96 -3.11 10.00
CA TYR A 126 1.85 -2.11 9.40
C TYR A 126 2.19 -2.53 7.98
N ALA A 127 2.72 -1.60 7.20
CA ALA A 127 3.21 -1.89 5.87
C ALA A 127 4.62 -1.31 5.66
N GLU A 128 5.39 -1.98 4.82
CA GLU A 128 6.67 -1.50 4.30
C GLU A 128 6.70 -1.74 2.79
N SER A 129 7.20 -0.80 1.99
CA SER A 129 7.39 -0.99 0.56
C SER A 129 8.84 -0.78 0.14
N LYS A 130 9.42 -1.75 -0.54
CA LYS A 130 10.73 -1.66 -1.17
C LYS A 130 10.61 -1.40 -2.67
N ILE A 131 11.29 -0.39 -3.19
CA ILE A 131 11.34 -0.13 -4.63
C ILE A 131 12.28 -1.14 -5.29
N LEU A 132 11.72 -2.04 -6.11
CA LEU A 132 12.47 -3.10 -6.77
C LEU A 132 13.05 -2.67 -8.12
N SER A 133 12.27 -1.92 -8.90
CA SER A 133 12.68 -1.48 -10.23
C SER A 133 11.86 -0.28 -10.68
N LYS A 134 12.42 0.51 -11.60
CA LYS A 134 11.70 1.55 -12.33
C LYS A 134 12.17 1.60 -13.78
N ARG A 135 11.27 1.91 -14.71
CA ARG A 135 11.59 2.16 -16.12
C ARG A 135 10.59 3.12 -16.75
N LEU A 136 10.99 3.84 -17.78
CA LEU A 136 10.05 4.60 -18.60
C LEU A 136 9.12 3.66 -19.40
N SER A 137 7.92 4.15 -19.71
CA SER A 137 6.97 3.42 -20.55
C SER A 137 7.31 3.62 -22.03
N ASN A 138 7.46 2.51 -22.75
CA ASN A 138 7.72 2.54 -24.19
C ASN A 138 6.47 2.96 -25.00
N SER A 139 5.27 2.70 -24.48
CA SER A 139 4.00 2.95 -25.16
C SER A 139 3.25 4.19 -24.68
N ARG A 140 3.71 4.82 -23.59
CA ARG A 140 3.08 6.01 -23.00
C ARG A 140 4.14 7.06 -22.63
N PRO A 141 4.52 7.95 -23.56
CA PRO A 141 5.50 9.00 -23.31
C PRO A 141 5.12 9.87 -22.09
N GLY A 142 6.13 10.31 -21.33
CA GLY A 142 5.93 11.10 -20.11
C GLY A 142 5.44 10.31 -18.89
N GLN A 143 5.39 8.97 -18.97
CA GLN A 143 4.99 8.08 -17.88
C GLN A 143 6.05 7.00 -17.66
N GLY A 144 6.18 6.56 -16.41
CA GLY A 144 7.08 5.49 -16.01
C GLY A 144 6.38 4.44 -15.19
N ILE A 145 6.97 3.25 -15.12
CA ILE A 145 6.49 2.11 -14.37
C ILE A 145 7.43 1.90 -13.20
N VAL A 146 6.86 1.80 -12.00
CA VAL A 146 7.58 1.48 -10.77
C VAL A 146 7.04 0.15 -10.25
N THR A 147 7.95 -0.75 -9.88
CA THR A 147 7.62 -2.02 -9.23
C THR A 147 8.10 -1.97 -7.79
N VAL A 148 7.20 -2.32 -6.87
CA VAL A 148 7.47 -2.35 -5.43
C VAL A 148 7.13 -3.72 -4.85
N GLU A 149 7.93 -4.19 -3.91
CA GLU A 149 7.56 -5.25 -2.98
C GLU A 149 6.91 -4.59 -1.77
N THR A 150 5.71 -5.00 -1.40
CA THR A 150 5.07 -4.57 -0.15
C THR A 150 4.99 -5.73 0.81
N LYS A 151 5.44 -5.50 2.05
CA LYS A 151 5.28 -6.41 3.17
C LYS A 151 4.27 -5.82 4.16
N GLY A 152 3.38 -6.66 4.63
CA GLY A 152 2.54 -6.39 5.79
C GLY A 152 3.10 -7.07 7.03
N LEU A 153 3.20 -6.32 8.13
CA LEU A 153 3.64 -6.83 9.42
C LEU A 153 2.49 -6.76 10.42
N LYS A 154 2.29 -7.79 11.24
CA LYS A 154 1.43 -7.68 12.44
C LYS A 154 2.27 -7.41 13.67
N ASN A 155 1.78 -6.50 14.52
CA ASN A 155 2.36 -6.14 15.81
C ASN A 155 3.86 -5.77 15.72
N SER A 156 4.30 -5.29 14.56
CA SER A 156 5.68 -4.91 14.21
C SER A 156 6.72 -6.04 14.13
N SER A 157 6.33 -7.32 14.13
CA SER A 157 7.28 -8.45 14.09
C SER A 157 7.05 -9.40 12.91
N ASP A 158 5.83 -9.92 12.78
CA ASP A 158 5.59 -11.07 11.91
C ASP A 158 5.08 -10.61 10.55
N ILE A 159 5.72 -11.10 9.48
CA ILE A 159 5.24 -10.83 8.12
C ILE A 159 3.99 -11.69 7.87
N VAL A 160 2.87 -11.03 7.59
CA VAL A 160 1.58 -11.70 7.33
C VAL A 160 1.29 -11.85 5.86
N LEU A 161 1.77 -10.90 5.05
CA LEU A 161 1.47 -10.81 3.64
C LEU A 161 2.62 -10.12 2.91
N ILE A 162 3.00 -10.66 1.76
CA ILE A 162 3.98 -10.07 0.85
C ILE A 162 3.44 -10.11 -0.58
N TRP A 163 3.67 -9.06 -1.35
CA TRP A 163 3.40 -9.06 -2.78
C TRP A 163 4.31 -8.10 -3.54
N GLU A 164 4.44 -8.32 -4.84
CA GLU A 164 4.99 -7.34 -5.77
C GLU A 164 3.87 -6.66 -6.54
N ARG A 165 4.00 -5.35 -6.77
CA ARG A 165 3.01 -4.56 -7.52
C ARG A 165 3.72 -3.60 -8.46
N SER A 166 3.26 -3.56 -9.71
CA SER A 166 3.71 -2.57 -10.68
C SER A 166 2.60 -1.56 -10.95
N PHE A 167 2.95 -0.27 -10.95
CA PHE A 167 2.02 0.81 -11.26
C PHE A 167 2.68 1.85 -12.17
N LEU A 168 1.84 2.49 -12.97
CA LEU A 168 2.20 3.51 -13.95
C LEU A 168 2.03 4.89 -13.32
N VAL A 169 3.04 5.75 -13.43
CA VAL A 169 3.13 7.03 -12.72
C VAL A 169 3.62 8.12 -13.69
N PRO A 170 3.19 9.37 -13.55
CA PRO A 170 3.67 10.48 -14.38
C PRO A 170 5.14 10.82 -14.06
N VAL A 171 5.91 11.22 -15.07
CA VAL A 171 7.30 11.70 -14.89
C VAL A 171 7.31 13.13 -14.34
N GLU A 172 6.45 13.98 -14.88
CA GLU A 172 6.26 15.37 -14.48
C GLU A 172 4.76 15.67 -14.41
N PRO A 173 4.34 16.79 -13.79
CA PRO A 173 2.95 17.26 -13.89
C PRO A 173 2.57 17.43 -15.36
N GLN A 174 1.52 16.75 -15.84
CA GLN A 174 1.12 16.78 -17.24
C GLN A 174 0.10 17.89 -17.53
N SER A 175 -0.59 18.43 -16.52
CA SER A 175 -1.43 19.63 -16.65
C SER A 175 -1.81 20.29 -15.31
N ILE A 176 -2.44 21.48 -15.37
CA ILE A 176 -3.04 22.17 -14.19
C ILE A 176 -4.18 21.33 -13.56
N LEU A 177 -4.84 20.46 -14.33
CA LEU A 177 -5.85 19.54 -13.79
C LEU A 177 -5.24 18.48 -12.87
N ASP A 178 -3.95 18.16 -13.00
CA ASP A 178 -3.23 17.29 -12.07
C ASP A 178 -2.96 17.98 -10.71
N ALA A 179 -3.30 19.27 -10.57
CA ALA A 179 -3.29 19.99 -9.30
C ALA A 179 -4.66 19.98 -8.59
N LEU A 180 -5.69 19.38 -9.19
CA LEU A 180 -7.04 19.23 -8.64
C LEU A 180 -7.36 17.79 -8.18
N LEU A 181 -6.43 16.86 -8.35
CA LEU A 181 -6.43 15.50 -7.78
C LEU A 181 -5.32 15.41 -6.72
#